data_AF-A0A9D6I8D9-F1
#
_entry.id   AF-A0A9D6I8D9-F1
#
_cell.length_a   1.000
_cell.length_b   1.000
_cell.length_c   1.000
_cell.angle_alpha   90.00
_cell.angle_beta   90.00
_cell.angle_gamma   90.00
#
_symmetry.space_group_name_H-M   'P 1'
#
loop_
_entity.id
_entity.type
_entity.pdbx_description
1 polymer ?
#
loop_
_entity_poly.entity_id
_entity_poly.type
_entity_poly.pdbx_seq_one_letter_code
_entity_poly.pdbx_strand_id
1 'polypeptide(L)' 'MWSFALVNGRLAEIYFDKIRGKIKIRGHCYVKREEFTTKEEQKWIEHDTAKAKLTYLKGKYKRIFQ' A
#
# COMPACT_ATOMS: atom_id res chain seq x y z
N MET A 1 6.43 2.84 9.36
CA MET A 1 6.07 1.43 9.09
C MET A 1 5.82 1.27 7.60
N TRP A 2 6.05 0.07 7.08
CA TRP A 2 5.81 -0.27 5.67
C TRP A 2 4.66 -1.26 5.56
N SER A 3 3.90 -1.19 4.48
CA SER A 3 2.80 -2.10 4.15
C SER A 3 2.58 -2.08 2.63
N PHE A 4 2.00 -3.14 2.08
CA PHE A 4 1.63 -3.17 0.67
C PHE A 4 0.23 -2.60 0.47
N ALA A 5 0.03 -1.87 -0.61
CA ALA A 5 -1.28 -1.35 -0.97
C ALA A 5 -1.44 -1.34 -2.49
N LEU A 6 -2.69 -1.34 -2.94
CA LEU A 6 -2.99 -1.00 -4.33
C LEU A 6 -3.18 0.51 -4.42
N VAL A 7 -2.21 1.20 -5.04
CA VAL A 7 -2.31 2.64 -5.32
C VAL A 7 -2.67 2.81 -6.80
N ASN A 8 -3.81 3.43 -7.08
CA ASN A 8 -4.30 3.63 -8.46
C ASN A 8 -4.35 2.32 -9.27
N GLY A 9 -4.69 1.20 -8.62
CA GLY A 9 -4.77 -0.12 -9.26
C GLY A 9 -3.42 -0.81 -9.50
N ARG A 10 -2.31 -0.24 -9.02
CA ARG A 10 -0.96 -0.83 -9.14
C ARG A 10 -0.42 -1.18 -7.76
N LEU A 11 0.33 -2.28 -7.68
CA LEU A 11 0.99 -2.67 -6.44
C LEU A 11 2.01 -1.59 -6.04
N ALA A 12 1.89 -1.11 -4.81
CA ALA A 12 2.80 -0.13 -4.26
C ALA A 12 3.11 -0.46 -2.80
N GLU A 13 4.36 -0.27 -2.44
CA GLU A 13 4.79 -0.28 -1.05
C GLU A 13 4.55 1.13 -0.48
N ILE A 14 3.80 1.21 0.62
CA ILE A 14 3.47 2.48 1.28
C ILE A 14 4.29 2.66 2.55
N TYR A 15 4.92 3.83 2.68
CA TYR A 15 5.52 4.27 3.94
C TYR A 15 4.55 5.14 4.70
N PHE A 16 4.21 4.73 5.93
CA PHE A 16 3.30 5.49 6.77
C PHE A 16 3.76 5.55 8.22
N ASP A 17 3.40 6.66 8.87
CA ASP A 17 3.52 6.86 10.30
C ASP A 17 2.17 6.74 10.98
N LYS A 18 2.14 6.19 12.19
CA LYS A 18 0.96 6.23 13.05
C LYS A 18 1.18 7.27 14.13
N ILE A 19 0.53 8.42 14.01
CA ILE A 19 0.65 9.54 14.95
C ILE A 19 -0.71 9.77 15.61
N ARG A 20 -0.78 9.65 16.95
CA ARG A 20 -2.01 9.86 17.74
C ARG A 20 -3.23 9.10 17.20
N GLY A 21 -3.03 7.82 16.84
CA GLY A 21 -4.09 6.96 16.29
C GLY A 21 -4.44 7.21 14.81
N LYS A 22 -3.86 8.23 14.17
CA LYS A 22 -4.09 8.52 12.74
C LYS A 22 -2.93 7.99 11.90
N ILE A 23 -3.26 7.37 10.76
CA ILE A 23 -2.28 6.91 9.77
C ILE A 23 -1.95 8.09 8.86
N LYS A 24 -0.67 8.46 8.79
CA LYS A 24 -0.14 9.49 7.90
C LYS A 24 0.81 8.85 6.90
N ILE A 25 0.35 8.72 5.66
CA ILE A 25 1.18 8.22 4.56
C ILE A 25 2.20 9.29 4.20
N ARG A 26 3.47 8.92 4.17
CA ARG A 26 4.61 9.77 3.82
C ARG A 26 4.97 9.66 2.35
N GLY A 27 4.85 8.45 1.80
CA GLY A 27 5.19 8.15 0.43
C GLY A 27 4.72 6.76 0.02
N HIS A 28 4.79 6.49 -1.26
CA HIS A 28 4.63 5.15 -1.81
C HIS A 28 5.64 4.95 -2.93
N CYS A 29 6.04 3.71 -3.15
CA CYS A 29 6.85 3.30 -4.29
C CYS A 29 6.09 2.24 -5.07
N TYR A 30 6.01 2.37 -6.39
CA TYR A 30 5.44 1.31 -7.22
C TYR A 30 6.44 0.16 -7.32
N VAL A 31 5.99 -1.03 -7.00
CA VAL A 31 6.82 -2.24 -7.01
C VAL A 31 6.16 -3.30 -7.87
N LYS A 32 6.97 -4.15 -8.50
CA LYS A 32 6.44 -5.28 -9.28
C LYS A 32 6.30 -6.48 -8.37
N ARG A 33 5.17 -7.18 -8.51
CA ARG A 33 4.91 -8.44 -7.80
C ARG A 33 5.98 -9.50 -8.06
N GLU A 34 6.63 -9.42 -9.23
CA GLU A 34 7.71 -10.31 -9.66
C GLU A 34 9.00 -10.16 -8.86
N GLU A 35 9.25 -9.01 -8.22
CA GLU A 35 10.43 -8.79 -7.39
C GLU A 35 10.34 -9.52 -6.04
N PHE A 36 9.14 -9.93 -5.64
CA PHE A 36 8.88 -10.65 -4.40
C PHE A 36 8.70 -12.14 -4.70
N THR A 37 9.79 -12.89 -4.76
CA THR A 37 9.75 -14.29 -5.20
C THR A 37 9.28 -15.26 -4.11
N THR A 38 9.24 -14.85 -2.84
CA THR A 38 8.91 -15.76 -1.73
C THR A 38 7.39 -15.91 -1.57
N LYS A 39 6.94 -17.14 -1.32
CA LYS A 39 5.51 -17.45 -1.09
C LYS A 39 4.90 -16.65 0.07
N GLU A 40 5.69 -16.30 1.07
CA GLU A 40 5.24 -15.50 2.23
C GLU A 40 4.98 -14.05 1.85
N GLU A 41 5.90 -13.42 1.10
CA GLU A 41 5.75 -12.05 0.61
C GLU A 41 4.54 -11.94 -0.33
N GLN A 42 4.36 -12.94 -1.20
CA GLN A 42 3.19 -13.04 -2.06
C GLN A 42 1.88 -13.06 -1.26
N LYS A 43 1.83 -13.84 -0.16
CA LYS A 43 0.67 -13.86 0.74
C LYS A 43 0.46 -12.52 1.44
N TRP A 44 1.53 -11.85 1.87
CA TRP A 44 1.44 -10.53 2.50
C TRP A 44 0.91 -9.50 1.52
N ILE A 45 1.42 -9.49 0.28
CA ILE A 45 0.94 -8.62 -0.79
C ILE A 45 -0.56 -8.85 -1.01
N GLU A 46 -1.01 -10.09 -1.17
CA GLU A 46 -2.43 -10.38 -1.40
C GLU A 46 -3.32 -9.96 -0.22
N HIS A 47 -2.92 -10.30 0.99
CA HIS A 47 -3.68 -9.97 2.20
C HIS A 47 -3.76 -8.45 2.44
N ASP A 48 -2.66 -7.73 2.28
CA ASP A 48 -2.59 -6.29 2.48
C ASP A 48 -3.32 -5.55 1.35
N THR A 49 -3.07 -5.90 0.08
CA THR A 49 -3.73 -5.26 -1.06
C THR A 49 -5.24 -5.50 -1.12
N ALA A 50 -5.74 -6.61 -0.57
CA ALA A 50 -7.17 -6.86 -0.44
C ALA A 50 -7.87 -5.82 0.46
N LYS A 51 -7.19 -5.35 1.51
CA LYS A 51 -7.75 -4.43 2.53
C LYS A 51 -7.34 -2.97 2.32
N ALA A 52 -6.22 -2.74 1.64
CA ALA A 52 -5.60 -1.43 1.45
C ALA A 52 -5.63 -1.01 -0.02
N LYS A 53 -6.80 -0.54 -0.48
CA LYS A 53 -6.98 0.10 -1.79
C LYS A 53 -6.95 1.63 -1.60
N LEU A 54 -5.99 2.27 -2.25
CA LEU A 54 -5.72 3.70 -2.17
C LEU A 54 -5.74 4.32 -3.57
N THR A 55 -6.18 5.56 -3.65
CA THR A 55 -6.00 6.42 -4.82
C THR A 55 -5.10 7.57 -4.44
N TYR A 56 -4.11 7.85 -5.29
CA TYR A 56 -3.21 8.98 -5.14
C TYR A 56 -3.46 9.96 -6.28
N LEU A 57 -3.96 11.16 -5.94
CA LEU A 57 -4.25 12.22 -6.91
C LEU A 57 -3.86 13.57 -6.32
N LYS A 58 -3.10 14.37 -7.08
CA LYS A 58 -2.66 15.74 -6.71
C LYS A 58 -2.06 15.81 -5.29
N GLY A 59 -1.19 14.87 -4.94
CA GLY A 59 -0.52 14.86 -3.62
C GLY A 59 -1.34 14.29 -2.47
N LYS A 60 -2.59 13.87 -2.70
CA LYS A 60 -3.50 13.37 -1.65
C LYS A 60 -3.79 11.89 -1.84
N TYR A 61 -3.71 11.15 -0.73
CA TYR A 61 -4.15 9.76 -0.65
C TYR A 61 -5.61 9.71 -0.23
N LYS A 62 -6.42 8.93 -0.93
CA LYS A 62 -7.81 8.61 -0.57
C LYS A 62 -7.96 7.11 -0.48
N ARG A 63 -8.67 6.63 0.55
CA ARG A 63 -9.01 5.21 0.67
C ARG A 63 -10.25 4.93 -0.16
N ILE A 64 -10.17 3.90 -1.01
CA ILE A 64 -11.33 3.40 -1.73
C ILE A 64 -11.97 2.38 -0.80
N PHE A 65 -13.04 2.77 -0.11
CA PHE A 65 -13.90 1.78 0.53
C PHE A 65 -14.73 1.12 -0.56
N GLN A 66 -14.68 -0.21 -0.60
CA GLN A 66 -15.59 -1.03 -1.41
C GLN A 66 -16.56 -1.70 -0.45
#